data_AF-A0A6J5U3R0-F1
#
_entry.id   AF-A0A6J5U3R0-F1
#
_cell.length_a   1.000
_cell.length_b   1.000
_cell.length_c   1.000
_cell.angle_alpha   90.00
_cell.angle_beta   90.00
_cell.angle_gamma   90.00
#
_symmetry.space_group_name_H-M   'P 1'
#
loop_
_entity.id
_entity.type
_entity.pdbx_description
1 polymer ?
#
loop_
_entity_poly.entity_id
_entity_poly.type
_entity_poly.pdbx_seq_one_letter_code
_entity_poly.pdbx_strand_id
1 'polypeptide(L)'
;MSAEALQVAKVYRHLLRAVKKHVAKEDRARHFKEYVTEEFRNNCKLSDPSSIQQKIKLAHNYTFLLNSVHHHQDLLFSYNIAVDRSDEMKKVLGKSAASVGLQLPEVSHIAYLARVEVA
;
A
#
# COMPACT_ATOMS: atom_id res chain seq x y z
N MET A 1 31.78 -16.91 -3.46
CA MET A 1 30.40 -16.68 -3.92
C MET A 1 30.48 -15.94 -5.25
N SER A 2 29.76 -16.37 -6.29
CA SER A 2 29.79 -15.70 -7.60
C SER A 2 29.16 -14.30 -7.50
N ALA A 3 29.65 -13.35 -8.31
CA ALA A 3 29.10 -11.98 -8.38
C ALA A 3 27.59 -11.97 -8.68
N GLU A 4 27.14 -12.91 -9.50
CA GLU A 4 25.72 -13.11 -9.85
C GLU A 4 24.87 -13.53 -8.64
N ALA A 5 25.37 -14.46 -7.81
CA ALA A 5 24.66 -14.86 -6.59
C ALA A 5 24.48 -13.68 -5.62
N LEU A 6 25.48 -12.78 -5.55
CA LEU A 6 25.40 -11.56 -4.75
C LEU A 6 24.35 -10.58 -5.31
N GLN A 7 24.26 -10.46 -6.63
CA GLN A 7 23.26 -9.64 -7.32
C GLN A 7 21.85 -10.17 -7.08
N VAL A 8 21.63 -11.48 -7.24
CA VAL A 8 20.33 -12.14 -6.98
C VAL A 8 19.89 -11.89 -5.53
N ALA A 9 20.80 -12.08 -4.56
CA ALA A 9 20.50 -11.84 -3.15
C ALA A 9 20.17 -10.37 -2.85
N LYS A 10 20.74 -9.41 -3.60
CA LYS A 10 20.42 -7.98 -3.47
C LYS A 10 19.02 -7.69 -4.02
N VAL A 11 18.70 -8.21 -5.21
CA VAL A 11 17.39 -8.02 -5.85
C VAL A 11 16.28 -8.65 -5.02
N TYR A 12 16.49 -9.87 -4.52
CA TYR A 12 15.56 -10.53 -3.61
C TYR A 12 15.27 -9.69 -2.37
N ARG A 13 16.32 -9.18 -1.70
CA ARG A 13 16.17 -8.31 -0.52
C ARG A 13 15.43 -7.02 -0.84
N HIS A 14 15.72 -6.39 -1.98
CA HIS A 14 15.04 -5.16 -2.39
C HIS A 14 13.55 -5.40 -2.64
N LEU A 15 13.20 -6.45 -3.38
CA LEU A 15 11.81 -6.80 -3.66
C LEU A 15 11.04 -7.10 -2.37
N LEU A 16 11.60 -7.93 -1.48
CA LEU A 16 10.97 -8.23 -0.20
C LEU A 16 10.77 -6.98 0.67
N ARG A 17 11.74 -6.06 0.67
CA ARG A 17 11.62 -4.80 1.41
C ARG A 17 10.53 -3.92 0.83
N ALA A 18 10.40 -3.84 -0.49
CA ALA A 18 9.35 -3.09 -1.15
C ALA A 18 7.96 -3.69 -0.86
N VAL A 19 7.80 -5.02 -0.98
CA VAL A 19 6.55 -5.73 -0.63
C VAL A 19 6.19 -5.50 0.84
N LYS A 20 7.16 -5.64 1.76
CA LYS A 20 6.92 -5.35 3.18
C LYS A 20 6.50 -3.90 3.43
N LYS A 21 7.11 -2.94 2.75
CA LYS A 21 6.82 -1.52 2.97
C LYS A 21 5.43 -1.13 2.44
N HIS A 22 5.05 -1.69 1.31
CA HIS A 22 3.94 -1.18 0.51
C HIS A 22 2.68 -2.06 0.56
N VAL A 23 2.84 -3.37 0.70
CA VAL A 23 1.73 -4.34 0.73
C VAL A 23 1.35 -4.73 2.18
N ALA A 24 2.25 -4.55 3.15
CA ALA A 24 2.10 -5.16 4.47
C ALA A 24 1.19 -4.47 5.49
N LYS A 25 0.12 -3.82 5.04
CA LYS A 25 -0.88 -3.26 5.95
C LYS A 25 -1.89 -4.31 6.47
N GLU A 26 -1.93 -5.53 5.92
CA GLU A 26 -2.88 -6.60 6.29
C GLU A 26 -2.29 -8.03 6.15
N ASP A 27 -3.01 -9.05 6.62
CA ASP A 27 -2.71 -10.50 6.50
C ASP A 27 -2.30 -10.95 5.09
N ARG A 28 -2.77 -10.24 4.05
CA ARG A 28 -2.41 -10.46 2.64
C ARG A 28 -0.90 -10.34 2.36
N ALA A 29 -0.16 -9.63 3.20
CA ALA A 29 1.29 -9.48 3.10
C ALA A 29 2.05 -10.80 3.21
N ARG A 30 1.51 -11.73 3.99
CA ARG A 30 2.14 -13.02 4.28
C ARG A 30 2.23 -13.85 3.01
N HIS A 31 1.11 -13.96 2.29
CA HIS A 31 1.00 -14.68 1.03
C HIS A 31 1.92 -14.11 -0.05
N PHE A 32 2.02 -12.79 -0.18
CA PHE A 32 2.93 -12.17 -1.15
C PHE A 32 4.40 -12.44 -0.84
N LYS A 33 4.79 -12.39 0.44
CA LYS A 33 6.17 -12.69 0.85
C LYS A 33 6.51 -14.17 0.63
N GLU A 34 5.59 -15.06 0.96
CA GLU A 34 5.71 -16.50 0.73
C GLU A 34 5.85 -16.79 -0.76
N TYR A 35 4.95 -16.24 -1.58
CA TYR A 35 5.00 -16.35 -3.04
C TYR A 35 6.33 -15.88 -3.64
N VAL A 36 6.83 -14.70 -3.26
CA VAL A 36 8.14 -14.21 -3.73
C VAL A 36 9.27 -15.15 -3.29
N THR A 37 9.20 -15.72 -2.09
CA THR A 37 10.21 -16.65 -1.61
C THR A 37 10.17 -17.97 -2.37
N GLU A 38 8.99 -18.49 -2.67
CA GLU A 38 8.79 -19.69 -3.48
C GLU A 38 9.26 -19.49 -4.92
N GLU A 39 8.93 -18.37 -5.56
CA GLU A 39 9.40 -18.04 -6.90
C GLU A 39 10.93 -18.05 -6.98
N PHE A 40 11.62 -17.40 -6.03
CA PHE A 40 13.08 -17.41 -6.03
C PHE A 40 13.66 -18.81 -5.78
N ARG A 41 13.05 -19.61 -4.90
CA ARG A 41 13.46 -21.00 -4.64
C ARG A 41 13.25 -21.90 -5.86
N ASN A 42 12.12 -21.78 -6.55
CA ASN A 42 11.81 -22.56 -7.75
C ASN A 42 12.80 -22.26 -8.87
N ASN A 43 13.17 -20.99 -9.02
CA ASN A 43 14.14 -20.54 -10.01
C ASN A 43 15.61 -20.84 -9.64
N CYS A 44 15.92 -21.32 -8.42
CA CYS A 44 17.29 -21.76 -8.06
C CYS A 44 17.79 -22.97 -8.86
N LYS A 45 16.88 -23.74 -9.48
CA LYS A 45 17.21 -24.92 -10.29
C LYS A 45 17.52 -24.57 -11.74
N LEU A 46 17.37 -23.30 -12.13
CA LEU A 46 17.68 -22.85 -13.49
C LEU A 46 19.19 -22.83 -13.69
N SER A 47 19.64 -23.47 -14.77
CA SER A 47 21.05 -23.49 -15.16
C SER A 47 21.36 -22.59 -16.36
N ASP A 48 20.33 -22.15 -17.09
CA ASP A 48 20.49 -21.29 -18.27
C ASP A 48 20.75 -19.81 -17.85
N PRO A 49 21.92 -19.23 -18.20
CA PRO A 49 22.27 -17.86 -17.82
C PRO A 49 21.30 -16.80 -18.36
N SER A 50 20.76 -17.00 -19.57
CA SER A 50 19.83 -16.04 -20.20
C SER A 50 18.51 -15.96 -19.40
N SER A 51 17.94 -17.13 -19.08
CA SER A 51 16.74 -17.24 -18.25
C SER A 51 16.94 -16.64 -16.85
N ILE A 52 18.10 -16.85 -16.23
CA ILE A 52 18.43 -16.26 -14.92
C ILE A 52 18.43 -14.73 -15.01
N GLN A 53 19.12 -14.15 -16.01
CA GLN A 53 19.16 -12.70 -16.19
C GLN A 53 17.78 -12.10 -16.47
N GLN A 54 16.93 -12.78 -17.25
CA GLN A 54 15.56 -12.35 -17.49
C GLN A 54 14.73 -12.32 -16.20
N LYS A 55 14.83 -13.34 -15.35
CA LYS A 55 14.14 -13.39 -14.05
C LYS A 55 14.65 -12.31 -13.08
N ILE A 56 15.96 -12.06 -13.06
CA ILE A 56 16.55 -10.97 -12.27
C ILE A 56 16.01 -9.61 -12.73
N LYS A 57 15.98 -9.38 -14.05
CA LYS A 57 15.42 -8.15 -14.64
C LYS A 57 13.95 -7.99 -14.31
N LEU A 58 13.17 -9.07 -14.38
CA LEU A 58 11.76 -9.08 -14.02
C LEU A 58 11.55 -8.67 -12.55
N ALA A 59 12.28 -9.28 -11.61
CA ALA A 59 12.20 -8.92 -10.21
C ALA A 59 12.60 -7.46 -9.94
N HIS A 60 13.59 -6.94 -10.69
CA HIS A 60 13.97 -5.53 -10.59
C HIS A 60 12.86 -4.60 -11.09
N ASN A 61 12.23 -4.93 -12.23
CA ASN A 61 11.12 -4.17 -12.79
C ASN A 61 9.92 -4.13 -11.85
N TYR A 62 9.57 -5.26 -11.21
CA TYR A 62 8.51 -5.28 -10.21
C TYR A 62 8.83 -4.43 -8.98
N THR A 63 10.09 -4.47 -8.53
CA THR A 63 10.53 -3.61 -7.42
C THR A 63 10.39 -2.12 -7.79
N PHE A 64 10.80 -1.76 -9.01
CA PHE A 64 10.66 -0.40 -9.53
C PHE A 64 9.19 0.02 -9.61
N LEU A 65 8.35 -0.79 -10.23
CA LEU A 65 6.91 -0.55 -10.37
C LEU A 65 6.25 -0.30 -9.00
N LEU A 66 6.51 -1.20 -8.03
CA LEU A 66 5.88 -1.11 -6.71
C LEU A 66 6.27 0.19 -5.99
N ASN A 67 7.54 0.57 -6.04
CA ASN A 67 8.02 1.81 -5.43
C ASN A 67 7.46 3.04 -6.15
N SER A 68 7.42 3.05 -7.48
CA SER A 68 6.92 4.19 -8.26
C SER A 68 5.42 4.41 -8.05
N VAL A 69 4.61 3.34 -8.06
CA VAL A 69 3.16 3.44 -7.81
C VAL A 69 2.90 4.04 -6.43
N HIS A 70 3.60 3.57 -5.40
CA HIS A 70 3.41 4.10 -4.05
C HIS A 70 3.96 5.51 -3.89
N HIS A 71 5.06 5.85 -4.58
CA HIS A 71 5.54 7.22 -4.61
C HIS A 71 4.50 8.18 -5.23
N HIS A 72 3.86 7.78 -6.33
CA HIS A 72 2.78 8.57 -6.92
C HIS A 72 1.55 8.63 -6.01
N GLN A 73 1.21 7.55 -5.31
CA GLN A 73 0.14 7.55 -4.33
C GLN A 73 0.40 8.54 -3.18
N ASP A 74 1.62 8.52 -2.62
CA ASP A 74 2.04 9.45 -1.57
C ASP A 74 1.97 10.91 -2.07
N LEU A 75 2.35 11.14 -3.33
CA LEU A 75 2.27 12.45 -3.96
C LEU A 75 0.81 12.92 -4.10
N LEU A 76 -0.11 12.08 -4.57
CA LEU A 76 -1.53 12.43 -4.68
C LEU A 76 -2.12 12.77 -3.30
N PHE A 77 -1.78 11.99 -2.28
CA PHE A 77 -2.17 12.28 -0.90
C PHE A 77 -1.59 13.61 -0.40
N SER A 78 -0.35 13.94 -0.74
CA SER A 78 0.26 15.23 -0.36
C SER A 78 -0.47 16.44 -0.96
N TYR A 79 -1.07 16.29 -2.15
CA TYR A 79 -1.89 17.32 -2.78
C TYR A 79 -3.36 17.30 -2.31
N ASN A 80 -3.71 16.45 -1.34
CA ASN A 80 -5.09 16.15 -0.93
C ASN A 80 -5.99 15.68 -2.08
N ILE A 81 -5.41 15.11 -3.14
CA ILE A 81 -6.16 14.52 -4.24
C ILE A 81 -6.45 13.08 -3.84
N ALA A 82 -7.74 12.71 -3.81
CA ALA A 82 -8.23 11.37 -3.48
C ALA A 82 -8.12 10.92 -2.00
N VAL A 83 -8.02 11.85 -1.03
CA VAL A 83 -8.25 11.54 0.39
C VAL A 83 -9.68 11.94 0.76
N ASP A 84 -10.53 10.96 1.07
CA ASP A 84 -11.81 11.23 1.73
C ASP A 84 -11.53 11.71 3.16
N ARG A 85 -11.45 13.03 3.32
CA ARG A 85 -11.20 13.69 4.61
C ARG A 85 -12.45 13.78 5.47
N SER A 86 -13.58 13.17 5.06
CA SER A 86 -14.84 13.27 5.80
C SER A 86 -14.70 12.87 7.27
N ASP A 87 -13.95 11.81 7.55
CA ASP A 87 -13.77 11.31 8.92
C ASP A 87 -12.78 12.16 9.74
N GLU A 88 -11.70 12.63 9.13
CA GLU A 88 -10.80 13.60 9.77
C GLU A 88 -11.51 14.92 10.07
N MET A 89 -12.33 15.39 9.14
CA MET A 89 -13.09 16.61 9.26
C MET A 89 -14.19 16.48 10.33
N LYS A 90 -14.88 15.32 10.41
CA LYS A 90 -15.78 14.98 11.53
C LYS A 90 -15.05 15.01 12.87
N LYS A 91 -13.84 14.46 12.95
CA LYS A 91 -13.04 14.46 14.18
C LYS A 91 -12.62 15.87 14.60
N VAL A 92 -12.22 16.71 13.65
CA VAL A 92 -11.87 18.12 13.90
C VAL A 92 -13.11 18.90 14.36
N LEU A 93 -14.24 18.77 13.64
CA LEU A 93 -15.51 19.40 14.03
C LEU A 93 -15.97 18.95 15.42
N GLY A 94 -15.81 17.67 15.78
CA GLY A 94 -16.18 17.16 17.10
C GLY A 94 -15.35 17.79 18.21
N LYS A 95 -14.05 17.99 17.99
CA LYS A 95 -13.17 18.71 18.92
C LYS A 95 -13.54 20.18 19.06
N SER A 96 -13.81 20.86 17.94
CA SER A 96 -14.23 22.27 17.94
C SER A 96 -15.57 22.45 18.64
N ALA A 97 -16.55 21.58 18.37
CA ALA A 97 -17.84 21.59 19.07
C ALA A 97 -17.64 21.38 20.57
N ALA A 98 -16.87 20.38 20.98
CA ALA A 98 -16.60 20.10 22.38
C ALA A 98 -15.92 21.27 23.11
N SER A 99 -15.04 22.02 22.43
CA SER A 99 -14.40 23.21 23.00
C SER A 99 -15.36 24.36 23.32
N VAL A 100 -16.52 24.40 22.68
CA VAL A 100 -17.59 25.37 22.96
C VAL A 100 -18.78 24.75 23.72
N GLY A 101 -18.61 23.54 24.26
CA GLY A 101 -19.64 22.83 25.02
C GLY A 101 -20.74 22.19 24.15
N LEU A 102 -20.54 22.08 22.84
CA LEU A 102 -21.47 21.47 21.89
C LEU A 102 -21.02 20.04 21.52
N GLN A 103 -21.96 19.19 21.13
CA GLN A 103 -21.68 17.85 20.62
C GLN A 103 -22.17 17.71 19.19
N LEU A 104 -21.40 17.00 18.35
CA LEU A 104 -21.85 16.67 17.00
C LEU A 104 -22.95 15.60 17.08
N PRO A 105 -24.08 15.78 16.36
CA PRO A 105 -25.10 14.76 16.28
C PRO A 105 -24.56 13.50 15.60
N GLU A 106 -24.91 12.32 16.13
CA GLU A 106 -24.64 11.07 15.44
C GLU A 106 -25.44 11.04 14.13
N VAL A 107 -24.74 10.79 13.02
CA VAL A 107 -25.33 10.84 11.69
C VAL A 107 -26.20 9.60 11.48
N SER A 108 -27.43 9.65 11.98
CA SER A 108 -28.50 8.70 11.63
C SER A 108 -29.94 9.25 11.72
N HIS A 109 -30.20 10.49 12.18
CA HIS A 109 -31.58 11.00 12.26
C HIS A 109 -31.88 12.34 11.58
N ILE A 110 -30.91 13.23 11.38
CA ILE A 110 -31.21 14.61 10.91
C ILE A 110 -31.47 14.66 9.38
N ALA A 111 -30.85 13.77 8.60
CA ALA A 111 -31.08 13.71 7.15
C ALA A 111 -32.46 13.15 6.76
N TYR A 112 -33.12 12.40 7.65
CA TYR A 112 -34.47 11.87 7.41
C TYR A 112 -35.56 12.87 7.81
N LEU A 113 -35.36 13.63 8.90
CA LEU A 113 -36.35 14.58 9.39
C LEU A 113 -36.48 15.83 8.50
N ALA A 114 -35.39 16.31 7.91
CA ALA A 114 -35.44 17.47 6.99
C ALA A 114 -36.12 17.15 5.64
N ARG A 115 -36.33 15.87 5.31
CA ARG A 115 -37.02 15.44 4.09
C ARG A 115 -38.52 15.18 4.29
N VAL A 116 -38.98 15.10 5.55
CA VAL A 116 -40.38 14.80 5.89
C VAL A 116 -41.18 16.08 6.20
N GLU A 117 -40.52 17.20 6.51
CA GLU A 117 -41.22 18.47 6.80
C GLU A 117 -41.54 19.33 5.55
N VAL A 118 -41.25 18.86 4.33
CA VAL A 118 -41.56 19.56 3.06
C VAL A 118 -42.44 18.71 2.13
N ALA A 119 -43.29 17.83 2.68
CA ALA A 119 -44.30 17.09 1.92
C ALA A 119 -45.71 17.40 2.43
#